data_AF-A0A355GM04-F1
#
_entry.id   AF-A0A355GM04-F1
#
_cell.length_a   1.000
_cell.length_b   1.000
_cell.length_c   1.000
_cell.angle_alpha   90.00
_cell.angle_beta   90.00
_cell.angle_gamma   90.00
#
_symmetry.space_group_name_H-M   'P 1'
#
loop_
_entity.id
_entity.type
_entity.pdbx_description
1 polymer ?
#
loop_
_entity_poly.entity_id
_entity_poly.type
_entity_poly.pdbx_seq_one_letter_code
_entity_poly.pdbx_strand_id
1 'polypeptide(L)'
;MYTELESIRKRLLAYIESAYHLSNPHLVQLRRELLEQPEVLCHAPFIESSARYKAGKPYDELNIPSEAAQLLTYLATEEGGRVVFPQPHQHQADALEAVLDDDLHHTIV
;
A
#
# COMPACT_ATOMS: atom_id res chain seq x y z
N MET A 1 29.15 -5.92 12.55
CA MET A 1 28.13 -5.39 11.61
C MET A 1 27.21 -4.35 12.27
N TYR A 2 26.80 -4.54 13.53
CA TYR A 2 25.95 -3.57 14.25
C TYR A 2 26.60 -2.21 14.56
N THR A 3 27.93 -2.13 14.73
CA THR A 3 28.64 -0.89 15.08
C THR A 3 28.53 0.21 14.01
N GLU A 4 28.53 -0.16 12.73
CA GLU A 4 28.43 0.81 11.62
C GLU A 4 27.03 1.41 11.52
N LEU A 5 25.99 0.59 11.73
CA LEU A 5 24.60 1.06 11.75
C LEU A 5 24.36 2.05 12.90
N GLU A 6 24.91 1.75 14.08
CA GLU A 6 24.88 2.67 15.22
C GLU A 6 25.66 3.96 14.95
N SER A 7 26.79 3.88 14.25
CA SER A 7 27.57 5.05 13.83
C SER A 7 26.79 5.94 12.87
N ILE A 8 26.11 5.35 11.88
CA ILE A 8 25.25 6.07 10.93
C ILE A 8 24.07 6.73 11.67
N ARG A 9 23.40 5.99 12.57
CA ARG A 9 22.30 6.51 13.38
C ARG A 9 22.71 7.73 14.20
N LYS A 10 23.86 7.66 14.89
CA LYS A 10 24.40 8.78 15.66
C LYS A 10 24.74 9.99 14.80
N ARG A 11 25.32 9.77 13.61
CA ARG A 11 25.63 10.84 12.65
C ARG A 11 24.37 11.54 12.14
N LEU A 12 23.30 10.77 11.85
CA LEU A 12 22.02 11.32 11.44
C LEU A 12 21.37 12.16 12.55
N LEU A 13 21.38 11.67 13.79
CA LEU A 13 20.86 12.42 14.94
C LEU A 13 21.61 13.75 15.11
N ALA A 14 22.95 13.72 15.09
CA ALA A 14 23.78 14.92 15.19
C ALA A 14 23.51 15.91 14.04
N TYR A 15 23.31 15.40 12.82
CA TYR A 15 22.94 16.24 11.68
C TYR A 15 21.60 16.95 11.90
N ILE A 16 20.53 16.23 12.28
CA ILE A 16 19.21 16.82 12.53
C ILE A 16 19.27 17.89 13.63
N GLU A 17 20.03 17.62 14.70
CA GLU A 17 20.21 18.59 15.79
C GLU A 17 20.92 19.86 15.34
N SER A 18 21.86 19.75 14.39
CA SER A 18 22.62 20.87 13.84
C SER A 18 21.87 21.63 12.74
N ALA A 19 21.05 20.95 11.93
CA ALA A 19 20.33 21.56 10.80
C ALA A 19 19.11 22.37 11.27
N TYR A 20 18.49 21.96 12.39
CA TYR A 20 17.31 22.60 12.94
C TYR A 20 17.62 23.12 14.34
N HIS A 21 17.98 24.40 14.45
CA HIS A 21 18.30 24.99 15.74
C HIS A 21 17.04 25.23 16.58
N LEU A 22 17.11 24.84 17.86
CA LEU A 22 16.08 25.11 18.86
C LEU A 22 16.71 25.91 19.99
N SER A 23 16.09 27.03 20.36
CA SER A 23 16.59 27.90 21.43
C SER A 23 16.13 27.46 22.82
N ASN A 24 15.03 26.71 22.92
CA ASN A 24 14.48 26.24 24.19
C ASN A 24 15.13 24.90 24.61
N PRO A 25 15.85 24.83 25.74
CA PRO A 25 16.50 23.61 26.22
C PRO A 25 15.54 22.43 26.41
N HIS A 26 14.30 22.70 26.80
CA HIS A 26 13.29 21.66 26.98
C HIS A 26 12.90 21.02 25.64
N LEU A 27 12.77 21.82 24.57
CA LEU A 27 12.49 21.31 23.23
C LEU A 27 13.69 20.55 22.65
N VAL A 28 14.92 20.96 22.97
CA VAL A 28 16.14 20.23 22.59
C VAL A 28 16.13 18.83 23.21
N GLN A 29 15.79 18.73 24.50
CA GLN A 29 15.70 17.46 25.20
C GLN A 29 14.58 16.57 24.64
N LEU A 30 13.36 17.10 24.49
CA LEU A 30 12.23 16.36 23.93
C LEU A 30 12.52 15.81 22.53
N ARG A 31 13.19 16.60 21.69
CA ARG A 31 13.61 16.14 20.37
C ARG A 31 14.59 14.97 20.48
N ARG A 32 15.59 15.05 21.37
CA ARG A 32 16.54 13.95 21.53
C ARG A 32 15.85 12.68 22.01
N GLU A 33 14.97 12.80 23.00
CA GLU A 33 14.16 11.68 23.50
C GLU A 33 13.32 11.06 22.37
N LEU A 34 12.68 11.87 21.53
CA LEU A 34 11.90 11.40 20.37
C LEU A 34 12.79 10.69 19.33
N LEU A 35 13.91 11.28 18.96
CA LEU A 35 14.81 10.72 17.93
C LEU A 35 15.49 9.43 18.38
N GLU A 36 15.63 9.20 19.68
CA GLU A 36 16.17 7.95 20.24
C GLU A 36 15.12 6.84 20.35
N GLN A 37 13.83 7.14 20.20
CA GLN A 37 12.78 6.12 20.20
C GLN A 37 12.94 5.16 19.02
N PRO A 38 12.66 3.86 19.23
CA PRO A 38 12.58 2.90 18.14
C PRO A 38 11.63 3.38 17.04
N GLU A 39 11.95 3.09 15.78
CA GLU A 39 11.08 3.37 14.63
C GLU A 39 10.89 4.86 14.29
N VAL A 40 11.57 5.79 14.97
CA VAL A 40 11.55 7.22 14.60
C VAL A 40 12.64 7.55 13.58
N LEU A 41 13.89 7.21 13.87
CA LEU A 41 15.02 7.43 12.96
C LEU A 41 15.31 6.23 12.06
N CYS A 42 15.03 5.03 12.57
CA CYS A 42 15.32 3.79 11.88
C CYS A 42 14.31 2.71 12.28
N HIS A 43 13.81 1.98 11.27
CA HIS A 43 13.02 0.78 11.46
C HIS A 43 13.92 -0.45 11.48
N ALA A 44 13.43 -1.52 12.10
CA ALA A 44 14.03 -2.84 11.88
C ALA A 44 14.02 -3.14 10.36
N PRO A 45 15.13 -3.62 9.78
CA PRO A 45 15.17 -3.93 8.36
C PRO A 45 14.12 -4.99 8.06
N PHE A 46 13.20 -4.68 7.15
CA PHE A 46 12.25 -5.63 6.61
C PHE A 46 12.39 -5.65 5.08
N ILE A 47 12.11 -6.81 4.48
CA ILE A 47 12.00 -6.89 3.03
C ILE A 47 10.61 -6.37 2.68
N GLU A 48 10.56 -5.18 2.10
CA GLU A 48 9.36 -4.66 1.46
C GLU A 48 9.12 -5.44 0.16
N SER A 49 8.56 -6.64 0.28
CA SER A 49 7.97 -7.29 -0.88
C SER A 49 6.68 -6.55 -1.19
N SER A 50 6.50 -6.09 -2.43
CA SER A 50 5.16 -5.70 -2.87
C SER A 50 4.21 -6.84 -2.53
N ALA A 51 3.12 -6.52 -1.82
CA ALA A 51 2.12 -7.52 -1.50
C ALA A 51 1.73 -8.18 -2.82
N ARG A 52 1.98 -9.50 -2.94
CA ARG A 52 1.60 -10.21 -4.15
C ARG A 52 0.08 -10.14 -4.21
N TYR A 53 -0.44 -9.37 -5.16
CA TYR A 53 -1.87 -9.30 -5.36
C TYR A 53 -2.39 -10.71 -5.61
N LYS A 54 -3.22 -11.20 -4.69
CA LYS A 54 -3.84 -12.50 -4.79
C LYS A 54 -4.69 -12.52 -6.07
N ALA A 55 -4.57 -13.58 -6.87
CA ALA A 55 -5.50 -13.79 -7.98
C ALA A 55 -6.91 -14.01 -7.41
N GLY A 56 -7.90 -13.33 -7.99
CA GLY A 56 -9.30 -13.52 -7.69
C GLY A 56 -9.90 -14.66 -8.52
N LYS A 57 -11.23 -14.72 -8.51
CA LYS A 57 -12.01 -15.62 -9.38
C LYS A 57 -12.09 -15.06 -10.81
N PRO A 58 -12.27 -15.89 -11.84
CA PRO A 58 -12.62 -15.42 -13.18
C PRO A 58 -13.97 -14.66 -13.19
N TYR A 59 -14.19 -13.82 -14.19
CA TYR A 59 -15.34 -12.90 -14.23
C TYR A 59 -16.70 -13.61 -14.26
N ASP A 60 -16.77 -14.83 -14.80
CA ASP A 60 -17.96 -15.68 -14.87
C ASP A 60 -18.36 -16.32 -13.53
N GLU A 61 -17.46 -16.27 -12.54
CA GLU A 61 -17.70 -16.74 -11.18
C GLU A 61 -17.97 -15.59 -10.17
N LEU A 62 -18.00 -14.34 -10.64
CA LEU A 62 -18.31 -13.17 -9.81
C LEU A 62 -19.81 -12.94 -9.70
N ASN A 63 -20.26 -12.43 -8.55
CA ASN A 63 -21.64 -11.99 -8.35
C ASN A 63 -21.88 -10.60 -8.97
N ILE A 64 -21.85 -10.54 -10.30
CA ILE A 64 -22.08 -9.33 -11.10
C ILE A 64 -23.03 -9.63 -12.27
N PRO A 65 -23.65 -8.60 -12.89
CA PRO A 65 -24.56 -8.79 -14.01
C PRO A 65 -23.90 -9.56 -15.15
N SER A 66 -24.66 -10.45 -15.77
CA SER A 66 -24.16 -11.39 -16.78
C SER A 66 -23.51 -10.69 -17.97
N GLU A 67 -24.03 -9.53 -18.35
CA GLU A 67 -23.55 -8.67 -19.43
C GLU A 67 -22.18 -8.08 -19.09
N ALA A 68 -21.97 -7.69 -17.84
CA ALA A 68 -20.68 -7.19 -17.36
C ALA A 68 -19.63 -8.31 -17.33
N ALA A 69 -19.99 -9.49 -16.82
CA ALA A 69 -19.11 -10.66 -16.81
C ALA A 69 -18.67 -11.05 -18.23
N GLN A 70 -19.60 -11.10 -19.19
CA GLN A 70 -19.30 -11.42 -20.58
C GLN A 70 -18.39 -10.38 -21.24
N LEU A 71 -18.65 -9.08 -21.02
CA LEU A 71 -17.83 -8.00 -21.55
C LEU A 71 -16.39 -8.08 -21.02
N LEU A 72 -16.22 -8.23 -19.70
CA LEU A 72 -14.89 -8.30 -19.07
C LEU A 72 -14.12 -9.54 -19.52
N THR A 73 -14.83 -10.67 -19.68
CA THR A 73 -14.26 -11.90 -20.22
C THR A 73 -13.78 -11.72 -21.66
N TYR A 74 -14.58 -11.07 -22.51
CA TYR A 74 -14.21 -10.75 -23.89
C TYR A 74 -12.99 -9.81 -23.94
N LEU A 75 -12.98 -8.75 -23.13
CA LEU A 75 -11.85 -7.80 -23.06
C LEU A 75 -10.53 -8.43 -22.59
N ALA A 76 -10.58 -9.60 -21.96
CA ALA A 76 -9.40 -10.36 -21.57
C ALA A 76 -8.81 -11.21 -22.71
N THR A 77 -9.53 -11.41 -23.82
CA THR A 77 -9.05 -12.20 -24.97
C THR A 77 -8.19 -11.36 -25.93
N GLU A 78 -7.53 -12.02 -26.89
CA GLU A 78 -6.81 -11.33 -27.96
C GLU A 78 -7.75 -10.50 -28.84
N GLU A 79 -8.93 -11.04 -29.15
CA GLU A 79 -9.96 -10.38 -29.97
C GLU A 79 -10.52 -9.13 -29.27
N GLY A 80 -10.64 -9.17 -27.94
CA GLY A 80 -11.03 -8.02 -27.11
C GLY A 80 -9.89 -7.07 -26.78
N GLY A 81 -8.67 -7.32 -27.29
CA GLY A 81 -7.52 -6.43 -27.16
C GLY A 81 -6.70 -6.56 -25.87
N ARG A 82 -6.95 -7.59 -25.05
CA ARG A 82 -6.24 -7.84 -23.77
C ARG A 82 -6.18 -6.61 -22.86
N VAL A 83 -7.29 -5.90 -22.75
CA VAL A 83 -7.38 -4.66 -21.97
C VAL A 83 -7.37 -4.96 -20.47
N VAL A 84 -7.85 -6.12 -20.07
CA VAL A 84 -7.88 -6.61 -18.69
C VAL A 84 -7.21 -7.98 -18.58
N PHE A 85 -6.81 -8.36 -17.37
CA PHE A 85 -6.32 -9.71 -17.10
C PHE A 85 -7.47 -10.73 -17.15
N PRO A 86 -7.22 -11.97 -17.63
CA PRO A 86 -8.22 -13.05 -17.62
C PRO A 86 -8.77 -13.38 -16.23
N GLN A 87 -7.92 -13.22 -15.20
CA GLN A 87 -8.32 -13.28 -13.81
C GLN A 87 -8.00 -11.93 -13.15
N PRO A 88 -9.01 -11.20 -12.65
CA PRO A 88 -8.77 -9.99 -11.87
C PRO A 88 -8.02 -10.33 -10.58
N HIS A 89 -7.34 -9.34 -10.01
CA HIS A 89 -6.85 -9.48 -8.64
C HIS A 89 -8.02 -9.54 -7.66
N GLN A 90 -7.84 -10.18 -6.50
CA GLN A 90 -8.89 -10.36 -5.50
C GLN A 90 -9.59 -9.04 -5.16
N HIS A 91 -8.84 -7.97 -4.91
CA HIS A 91 -9.41 -6.66 -4.59
C HIS A 91 -10.19 -6.03 -5.75
N GLN A 92 -9.88 -6.39 -7.01
CA GLN A 92 -10.65 -5.94 -8.18
C GLN A 92 -11.95 -6.73 -8.31
N ALA A 93 -11.92 -8.04 -8.07
CA ALA A 93 -13.12 -8.87 -7.99
C ALA A 93 -14.06 -8.36 -6.88
N ASP A 94 -13.52 -8.13 -5.68
CA ASP A 94 -14.28 -7.61 -4.54
C ASP A 94 -14.91 -6.24 -4.86
N ALA A 95 -14.19 -5.36 -5.57
CA ALA A 95 -14.70 -4.05 -5.98
C ALA A 95 -15.79 -4.15 -7.07
N LEU A 96 -15.66 -5.08 -8.02
CA LEU A 96 -16.67 -5.30 -9.04
C LEU A 96 -17.98 -5.81 -8.42
N GLU A 97 -17.90 -6.80 -7.53
CA GLU A 97 -19.07 -7.28 -6.78
C GLU A 97 -19.64 -6.15 -5.92
N ALA A 98 -18.83 -5.41 -5.17
CA ALA A 98 -19.32 -4.33 -4.31
C ALA A 98 -20.02 -3.17 -5.07
N VAL A 99 -19.73 -2.97 -6.36
CA VAL A 99 -20.32 -1.88 -7.15
C VAL A 99 -21.46 -2.37 -8.04
N LEU A 100 -21.37 -3.58 -8.57
CA LEU A 100 -22.28 -4.08 -9.60
C LEU A 100 -23.26 -5.14 -9.11
N ASP A 101 -23.12 -5.66 -7.89
CA ASP A 101 -24.06 -6.64 -7.33
C ASP A 101 -25.50 -6.12 -7.42
N ASP A 102 -26.39 -6.93 -8.01
CA ASP A 102 -27.78 -6.60 -8.32
C ASP A 102 -28.60 -6.25 -7.06
N ASP A 103 -28.15 -6.68 -5.88
CA ASP A 103 -28.78 -6.38 -4.59
C ASP A 103 -28.41 -4.98 -4.04
N LEU A 104 -27.40 -4.31 -4.60
CA LEU A 104 -26.98 -3.00 -4.12
C LEU A 104 -27.79 -1.87 -4.77
N HIS A 105 -28.79 -1.36 -4.04
CA HIS A 105 -29.45 -0.09 -4.37
C HIS A 105 -28.41 1.04 -4.41
N HIS A 106 -27.99 1.43 -5.61
CA HIS A 106 -27.11 2.58 -5.84
C HIS A 106 -27.68 3.85 -5.22
N THR A 107 -27.22 4.19 -4.01
CA THR A 107 -27.23 5.58 -3.54
C THR A 107 -25.88 6.17 -3.89
N ILE A 108 -25.79 6.73 -5.09
CA ILE A 108 -24.67 7.59 -5.46
C ILE A 108 -24.92 8.93 -4.73
N VAL A 109 -24.07 9.23 -3.75
CA VAL A 109 -23.96 10.56 -3.11
C VAL A 109 -23.00 11.41 -3.93
#